data_AF-A0A1G1EZ25-F1
#
_entry.id   AF-A0A1G1EZ25-F1
#
_cell.length_a   1.000
_cell.length_b   1.000
_cell.length_c   1.000
_cell.angle_alpha   90.00
_cell.angle_beta   90.00
_cell.angle_gamma   90.00
#
_symmetry.space_group_name_H-M   'P 1'
#
loop_
_entity.id
_entity.type
_entity.pdbx_description
1 polymer ?
#
loop_
_entity_poly.entity_id
_entity_poly.type
_entity_poly.pdbx_seq_one_letter_code
_entity_poly.pdbx_strand_id
1 'polypeptide(L)'
;MQKKSPYMRLGHGFTLIEIVIAISLMSIIGLFSIQYLARVAQMNQAVVAPKALVDEAKTAMEFITREMRVAINTPSCGIIPGTCVTGTAYPAITFDKYLETPINTLRKDTNATAVKYSFSSGVLTRTSGAVTTTLAANVTGFTVTPVSANFYKIILTLAGSKGENFSLEASAKPRNITG
;
A
#
# COMPACT_ATOMS: atom_id res chain seq x y z
N MET A 1 14.55 -49.42 72.87
CA MET A 1 13.65 -48.55 72.09
C MET A 1 14.31 -47.17 71.94
N GLN A 2 14.87 -46.86 70.77
CA GLN A 2 15.47 -45.55 70.48
C GLN A 2 14.42 -44.64 69.83
N LYS A 3 14.13 -43.51 70.47
CA LYS A 3 13.19 -42.49 70.00
C LYS A 3 13.91 -41.62 68.95
N LYS A 4 13.66 -41.84 67.66
CA LYS A 4 14.15 -40.95 66.59
C LYS A 4 13.43 -39.60 66.69
N SER A 5 14.21 -38.56 66.97
CA SER A 5 13.75 -37.17 66.98
C SER A 5 13.50 -36.68 65.55
N PRO A 6 12.44 -35.89 65.29
CA PRO A 6 12.14 -35.38 63.96
C PRO A 6 13.07 -34.22 63.63
N TYR A 7 13.76 -34.29 62.49
CA TYR A 7 14.46 -33.14 61.92
C TYR A 7 13.42 -32.09 61.53
N MET A 8 13.26 -31.09 62.40
CA MET A 8 12.50 -29.89 62.12
C MET A 8 13.22 -29.18 60.97
N ARG A 9 12.65 -29.23 59.76
CA ARG A 9 13.10 -28.42 58.63
C ARG A 9 13.07 -26.97 59.10
N LEU A 10 14.24 -26.35 59.33
CA LEU A 10 14.30 -24.91 59.57
C LEU A 10 13.67 -24.23 58.35
N GLY A 11 12.49 -23.64 58.53
CA GLY A 11 11.91 -22.73 57.55
C GLY A 11 12.81 -21.52 57.47
N HIS A 12 13.68 -21.47 56.46
CA HIS A 12 14.50 -20.31 56.19
C HIS A 12 13.58 -19.25 55.60
N GLY A 13 13.05 -18.37 56.45
CA GLY A 13 12.29 -17.20 56.04
C GLY A 13 13.19 -16.19 55.32
N PHE A 14 12.60 -15.37 54.44
CA PHE A 14 13.31 -14.28 53.78
C PHE A 14 13.80 -13.25 54.80
N THR A 15 15.04 -12.81 54.65
CA THR A 15 15.59 -11.74 55.48
C THR A 15 15.02 -10.39 55.02
N LEU A 16 14.84 -9.44 55.95
CA LEU A 16 14.30 -8.11 55.64
C LEU A 16 15.14 -7.41 54.55
N ILE A 17 16.46 -7.56 54.60
CA ILE A 17 17.39 -6.99 53.62
C ILE A 17 17.17 -7.55 52.22
N GLU A 18 16.86 -8.84 52.10
CA GLU A 18 16.63 -9.52 50.81
C GLU A 18 15.35 -9.02 50.14
N ILE A 19 14.30 -8.73 50.92
CA ILE A 19 13.06 -8.12 50.43
C ILE A 19 13.32 -6.70 49.91
N VAL A 20 14.12 -5.89 50.63
CA VAL A 20 14.47 -4.52 50.20
C VAL A 20 15.25 -4.52 48.89
N ILE A 21 16.22 -5.44 48.75
CA ILE A 21 16.99 -5.60 47.51
C ILE A 21 16.06 -6.06 46.37
N ALA A 22 15.17 -7.01 46.61
CA ALA A 22 14.23 -7.49 45.59
C ALA A 22 13.31 -6.37 45.08
N ILE A 23 12.75 -5.54 45.97
CA ILE A 23 11.87 -4.41 45.58
C ILE A 23 12.64 -3.36 44.79
N SER A 24 13.89 -3.05 45.18
CA SER A 24 14.69 -2.06 44.45
C SER A 24 15.06 -2.54 43.05
N LEU A 25 15.45 -3.81 42.90
CA LEU A 25 15.71 -4.42 41.60
C LEU A 25 14.46 -4.48 40.71
N MET A 26 13.32 -4.88 41.28
CA MET A 26 12.05 -4.90 40.56
C MET A 26 11.62 -3.50 40.10
N SER A 27 11.88 -2.47 40.91
CA SER A 27 11.56 -1.09 40.55
C SER A 27 12.39 -0.61 39.36
N ILE A 28 13.69 -0.93 39.34
CA ILE A 28 14.59 -0.59 38.23
C ILE A 28 14.13 -1.28 36.95
N ILE A 29 13.89 -2.61 37.01
CA ILE A 29 13.42 -3.39 35.86
C ILE A 29 12.07 -2.86 35.36
N GLY A 30 11.13 -2.61 36.27
CA GLY A 30 9.80 -2.11 35.93
C GLY A 30 9.85 -0.77 35.18
N LEU A 31 10.70 0.16 35.62
CA LEU A 31 10.88 1.44 34.93
C LEU A 31 11.43 1.27 33.51
N PHE A 32 12.44 0.41 33.33
CA PHE A 32 12.98 0.11 31.99
C PHE A 32 11.94 -0.55 31.09
N SER A 33 11.16 -1.50 31.62
CA SER A 33 10.10 -2.18 30.86
C SER A 33 9.02 -1.20 30.37
N ILE A 34 8.58 -0.27 31.22
CA ILE A 34 7.59 0.74 30.84
C ILE A 34 8.13 1.67 29.76
N GLN A 35 9.37 2.16 29.91
CA GLN A 35 10.00 3.01 28.89
C GLN A 35 10.16 2.30 27.56
N TYR A 36 10.56 1.04 27.59
CA TYR A 36 10.67 0.21 26.39
C TYR A 36 9.32 0.05 25.70
N LEU A 37 8.27 -0.30 26.45
CA LEU A 37 6.93 -0.48 25.90
C LEU A 37 6.39 0.81 25.27
N ALA A 38 6.62 1.96 25.92
CA ALA A 38 6.23 3.26 25.38
C ALA A 38 6.92 3.57 24.04
N ARG A 39 8.23 3.26 23.92
CA ARG A 39 8.97 3.45 22.67
C ARG A 39 8.46 2.55 21.55
N VAL A 40 8.19 1.27 21.85
CA VAL A 40 7.64 0.32 20.87
C VAL A 40 6.25 0.79 20.39
N ALA A 41 5.40 1.25 21.30
CA ALA A 41 4.08 1.77 20.96
C ALA A 41 4.17 3.01 20.04
N GLN A 42 5.04 3.97 20.36
CA GLN A 42 5.27 5.14 19.53
C GLN A 42 5.82 4.78 18.14
N MET A 43 6.77 3.83 18.08
CA MET A 43 7.33 3.36 16.81
C MET A 43 6.26 2.70 15.94
N ASN A 44 5.40 1.85 16.53
CA ASN A 44 4.31 1.22 15.80
C ASN A 44 3.32 2.25 15.26
N GLN A 45 2.94 3.24 16.06
CA GLN A 45 2.07 4.33 15.60
C GLN A 45 2.68 5.13 14.44
N ALA A 46 4.00 5.35 14.48
CA ALA A 46 4.71 6.06 13.41
C ALA A 46 4.76 5.27 12.08
N VAL A 47 4.59 3.95 12.10
CA VAL A 47 4.65 3.09 10.91
C VAL A 47 3.26 2.84 10.29
N VAL A 48 2.19 2.88 11.09
CA VAL A 48 0.84 2.54 10.62
C VAL A 48 0.33 3.51 9.53
N ALA A 49 0.49 4.82 9.72
CA ALA A 49 -0.05 5.80 8.77
C ALA A 49 0.66 5.76 7.39
N PRO A 50 2.00 5.74 7.30
CA PRO A 50 2.68 5.57 6.02
C PRO A 50 2.35 4.23 5.34
N LYS A 51 2.21 3.16 6.12
CA LYS A 51 1.86 1.84 5.59
C LYS A 51 0.51 1.84 4.90
N ALA A 52 -0.51 2.44 5.50
CA ALA A 52 -1.84 2.54 4.90
C ALA A 52 -1.80 3.28 3.55
N LEU A 53 -1.06 4.39 3.47
CA LEU A 53 -0.90 5.16 2.23
C LEU A 53 -0.19 4.36 1.13
N VAL A 54 0.86 3.62 1.49
CA VAL A 54 1.59 2.76 0.54
C VAL A 54 0.71 1.61 0.05
N ASP A 55 -0.05 0.98 0.94
CA ASP A 55 -0.95 -0.13 0.58
C ASP A 55 -2.07 0.38 -0.36
N GLU A 56 -2.68 1.53 -0.07
CA GLU A 56 -3.69 2.19 -0.93
C GLU A 56 -3.10 2.51 -2.32
N ALA A 57 -1.92 3.14 -2.35
CA ALA A 57 -1.23 3.48 -3.59
C ALA A 57 -0.86 2.23 -4.41
N LYS A 58 -0.43 1.15 -3.75
CA LYS A 58 -0.14 -0.13 -4.41
C LYS A 58 -1.40 -0.71 -5.04
N THR A 59 -2.52 -0.75 -4.31
CA THR A 59 -3.81 -1.21 -4.85
C THR A 59 -4.24 -0.35 -6.04
N ALA A 60 -4.14 0.98 -5.97
CA ALA A 60 -4.45 1.86 -7.09
C ALA A 60 -3.59 1.54 -8.33
N MET A 61 -2.28 1.34 -8.15
CA MET A 61 -1.35 0.98 -9.23
C MET A 61 -1.65 -0.40 -9.82
N GLU A 62 -2.03 -1.39 -9.00
CA GLU A 62 -2.47 -2.71 -9.47
C GLU A 62 -3.74 -2.59 -10.31
N PHE A 63 -4.72 -1.79 -9.89
CA PHE A 63 -5.92 -1.52 -10.69
C PHE A 63 -5.58 -0.86 -12.03
N ILE A 64 -4.77 0.21 -12.03
CA ILE A 64 -4.36 0.90 -13.27
C ILE A 64 -3.68 -0.07 -14.21
N THR A 65 -2.65 -0.77 -13.74
CA THR A 65 -1.85 -1.68 -14.59
C THR A 65 -2.66 -2.85 -15.11
N ARG A 66 -3.58 -3.40 -14.31
CA ARG A 66 -4.48 -4.49 -14.73
C ARG A 66 -5.42 -4.02 -15.82
N GLU A 67 -6.06 -2.86 -15.65
CA GLU A 67 -6.99 -2.33 -16.65
C GLU A 67 -6.27 -1.88 -17.92
N MET A 68 -5.10 -1.25 -17.81
CA MET A 68 -4.26 -0.92 -18.96
C MET A 68 -3.82 -2.17 -19.73
N ARG A 69 -3.64 -3.31 -19.05
CA ARG A 69 -3.27 -4.57 -19.71
C ARG A 69 -4.41 -5.12 -20.58
N VAL A 70 -5.67 -4.82 -20.26
CA VAL A 70 -6.84 -5.22 -21.06
C VAL A 70 -7.40 -4.09 -21.92
N ALA A 71 -6.74 -2.93 -21.91
CA ALA A 71 -7.09 -1.81 -22.76
C ALA A 71 -7.04 -2.20 -24.24
N ILE A 72 -8.00 -1.69 -24.99
CA ILE A 72 -8.06 -1.76 -26.44
C ILE A 72 -7.10 -0.71 -26.97
N ASN A 73 -6.12 -1.16 -27.74
CA ASN A 73 -5.13 -0.26 -28.30
C ASN A 73 -5.48 0.09 -29.74
N THR A 74 -5.84 1.35 -30.01
CA THR A 74 -5.82 1.88 -31.38
C THR A 74 -4.37 2.15 -31.80
N PRO A 75 -4.01 1.99 -33.09
CA PRO A 75 -2.63 2.16 -33.52
C PRO A 75 -2.11 3.55 -33.15
N SER A 76 -0.86 3.59 -32.65
CA SER A 76 -0.10 4.79 -32.29
C SER A 76 -0.54 5.58 -31.05
N CYS A 77 -0.88 4.88 -29.96
CA CYS A 77 -0.99 5.40 -28.58
C CYS A 77 -2.40 5.78 -28.09
N GLY A 78 -3.40 4.93 -28.38
CA GLY A 78 -4.81 5.14 -28.04
C GLY A 78 -5.21 5.22 -26.56
N ILE A 79 -4.25 5.24 -25.62
CA ILE A 79 -4.51 5.31 -24.17
C ILE A 79 -4.33 6.74 -23.62
N ILE A 80 -3.68 7.60 -24.38
CA ILE A 80 -3.44 8.99 -23.97
C ILE A 80 -4.38 9.89 -24.77
N PRO A 81 -5.13 10.81 -24.12
CA PRO A 81 -5.94 11.77 -24.84
C PRO A 81 -5.07 12.65 -25.75
N GLY A 82 -5.27 12.58 -27.07
CA GLY A 82 -4.61 13.46 -28.05
C GLY A 82 -3.37 12.87 -28.72
N THR A 83 -2.49 13.74 -29.23
CA THR A 83 -1.24 13.31 -29.87
C THR A 83 -0.24 12.82 -28.82
N CYS A 84 0.06 11.54 -28.86
CA CYS A 84 1.01 10.92 -27.97
C CYS A 84 2.44 11.13 -28.44
N VAL A 85 3.24 11.72 -27.56
CA VAL A 85 4.66 11.95 -27.80
C VAL A 85 5.44 11.08 -26.82
N THR A 86 6.22 10.13 -27.34
CA THR A 86 7.13 9.29 -26.55
C THR A 86 7.99 10.15 -25.62
N GLY A 87 8.07 9.77 -24.35
CA GLY A 87 8.81 10.51 -23.33
C GLY A 87 8.04 11.68 -22.68
N THR A 88 6.86 12.05 -23.17
CA THR A 88 6.04 13.11 -22.55
C THR A 88 5.22 12.55 -21.40
N ALA A 89 5.23 13.23 -20.25
CA ALA A 89 4.44 12.85 -19.08
C ALA A 89 3.03 13.46 -19.16
N TYR A 90 2.01 12.62 -18.98
CA TYR A 90 0.61 13.04 -18.99
C TYR A 90 -0.05 12.84 -17.62
N PRO A 91 -0.82 13.82 -17.10
CA PRO A 91 -1.45 13.75 -15.79
C PRO A 91 -2.78 12.96 -15.77
N ALA A 92 -3.17 12.42 -16.92
CA ALA A 92 -4.36 11.60 -17.08
C ALA A 92 -4.18 10.63 -18.25
N ILE A 93 -4.90 9.51 -18.17
CA ILE A 93 -5.02 8.54 -19.25
C ILE A 93 -6.48 8.21 -19.49
N THR A 94 -6.84 7.89 -20.72
CA THR A 94 -8.19 7.49 -21.09
C THR A 94 -8.11 6.43 -22.16
N PHE A 95 -8.75 5.28 -21.92
CA PHE A 95 -8.73 4.15 -22.83
C PHE A 95 -10.04 3.39 -22.76
N ASP A 96 -10.34 2.69 -23.83
CA ASP A 96 -11.45 1.76 -23.86
C ASP A 96 -11.00 0.38 -23.41
N LYS A 97 -11.88 -0.34 -22.71
CA LYS A 97 -11.72 -1.76 -22.43
C LYS A 97 -13.00 -2.51 -22.76
N TYR A 98 -12.87 -3.76 -23.19
CA TYR A 98 -14.01 -4.67 -23.22
C TYR A 98 -14.26 -5.19 -21.80
N LEU A 99 -15.52 -5.46 -21.46
CA LEU A 99 -15.81 -6.22 -20.25
C LEU A 99 -15.24 -7.63 -20.45
N GLU A 100 -14.58 -8.17 -19.43
CA GLU A 100 -14.26 -9.60 -19.42
C GLU A 100 -15.60 -10.34 -19.38
N THR A 101 -16.14 -10.73 -20.54
CA THR A 101 -17.25 -11.67 -20.57
C THR A 101 -16.78 -12.99 -19.97
N PRO A 102 -17.63 -13.70 -19.21
CA PRO A 102 -17.28 -15.00 -18.67
C PRO A 102 -16.74 -15.90 -19.79
N ILE A 103 -15.63 -16.58 -19.50
CA ILE A 103 -14.86 -17.48 -20.38
C ILE A 103 -15.73 -18.47 -21.20
N ASN A 104 -16.98 -18.71 -20.79
CA ASN A 104 -17.90 -19.64 -21.44
C ASN A 104 -18.81 -19.03 -22.52
N THR A 105 -18.64 -17.76 -22.87
CA THR A 105 -19.33 -17.18 -24.03
C THR A 105 -18.34 -16.94 -25.15
N LEU A 106 -18.47 -17.68 -26.26
CA LEU A 106 -17.70 -17.49 -27.52
C LEU A 106 -17.95 -16.12 -28.20
N ARG A 107 -18.60 -15.19 -27.50
CA ARG A 107 -19.04 -13.91 -28.00
C ARG A 107 -18.02 -12.87 -27.55
N LYS A 108 -17.25 -12.36 -28.50
CA LYS A 108 -16.42 -11.15 -28.33
C LYS A 108 -17.34 -10.05 -27.81
N ASP A 109 -17.08 -9.55 -26.61
CA ASP A 109 -17.76 -8.35 -26.14
C ASP A 109 -17.42 -7.21 -27.11
N THR A 110 -18.44 -6.54 -27.61
CA THR A 110 -18.32 -5.41 -28.54
C THR A 110 -18.55 -4.08 -27.84
N ASN A 111 -18.99 -4.09 -26.57
CA ASN A 111 -19.31 -2.90 -25.81
C ASN A 111 -18.05 -2.38 -25.09
N ALA A 112 -17.26 -1.61 -25.83
CA ALA A 112 -16.15 -0.85 -25.25
C ALA A 112 -16.66 0.10 -24.15
N THR A 113 -16.05 0.03 -22.98
CA THR A 113 -16.28 0.97 -21.87
C THR A 113 -15.07 1.88 -21.74
N ALA A 114 -15.28 3.19 -21.88
CA ALA A 114 -14.26 4.19 -21.65
C ALA A 114 -13.92 4.27 -20.15
N VAL A 115 -12.62 4.14 -19.85
CA VAL A 115 -12.05 4.31 -18.52
C VAL A 115 -11.08 5.47 -18.57
N LYS A 116 -11.21 6.39 -17.61
CA LYS A 116 -10.30 7.52 -17.41
C LYS A 116 -9.68 7.43 -16.02
N TYR A 117 -8.36 7.57 -15.96
CA TYR A 117 -7.65 7.85 -14.71
C TYR A 117 -7.16 9.28 -14.75
N SER A 118 -7.45 10.04 -13.70
CA SER A 118 -7.02 11.42 -13.61
C SER A 118 -6.68 11.80 -12.18
N PHE A 119 -5.64 12.61 -12.06
CA PHE A 119 -5.25 13.24 -10.82
C PHE A 119 -5.72 14.69 -10.81
N SER A 120 -6.40 15.07 -9.73
CA SER A 120 -6.75 16.47 -9.47
C SER A 120 -6.84 16.69 -7.96
N SER A 121 -6.34 17.83 -7.49
CA SER A 121 -6.55 18.31 -6.12
C SER A 121 -6.20 17.29 -5.03
N GLY A 122 -5.09 16.56 -5.18
CA GLY A 122 -4.63 15.61 -4.18
C GLY A 122 -5.22 14.20 -4.30
N VAL A 123 -6.10 13.95 -5.29
CA VAL A 123 -6.86 12.71 -5.40
C VAL A 123 -6.68 12.09 -6.78
N LEU A 124 -6.34 10.79 -6.79
CA LEU A 124 -6.39 9.96 -7.98
C LEU A 124 -7.78 9.34 -8.11
N THR A 125 -8.41 9.58 -9.25
CA THR A 125 -9.76 9.09 -9.56
C THR A 125 -9.74 8.18 -10.77
N ARG A 126 -10.64 7.20 -10.75
CA ARG A 126 -11.01 6.37 -11.89
C ARG A 126 -12.45 6.67 -12.26
N THR A 127 -12.69 7.03 -13.51
CA THR A 127 -14.02 7.23 -14.09
C THR A 127 -14.29 6.14 -15.11
N SER A 128 -15.45 5.49 -15.03
CA SER A 128 -15.88 4.44 -15.95
C SER A 128 -17.36 4.66 -16.26
N GLY A 129 -17.67 5.13 -17.47
CA GLY A 129 -19.00 5.65 -17.77
C GLY A 129 -19.38 6.82 -16.85
N ALA A 130 -20.54 6.73 -16.19
CA ALA A 130 -21.01 7.76 -15.25
C ALA A 130 -20.47 7.61 -13.81
N VAL A 131 -19.72 6.54 -13.52
CA VAL A 131 -19.25 6.23 -12.17
C VAL A 131 -17.82 6.74 -11.99
N THR A 132 -17.61 7.58 -10.98
CA THR A 132 -16.28 8.04 -10.55
C THR A 132 -15.96 7.46 -9.17
N THR A 133 -14.81 6.80 -9.06
CA THR A 133 -14.30 6.19 -7.82
C THR A 133 -12.96 6.79 -7.46
N THR A 134 -12.80 7.19 -6.20
CA THR A 134 -11.49 7.54 -5.63
C THR A 134 -10.65 6.28 -5.46
N LEU A 135 -9.41 6.31 -5.97
CA LEU A 135 -8.47 5.19 -5.86
C LEU A 135 -7.35 5.45 -4.86
N ALA A 136 -6.88 6.69 -4.77
CA ALA A 136 -5.87 7.09 -3.81
C ALA A 136 -6.09 8.54 -3.38
N ALA A 137 -5.97 8.80 -2.08
CA ALA A 137 -5.84 10.15 -1.52
C ALA A 137 -4.36 10.53 -1.28
N ASN A 138 -4.10 11.80 -0.94
CA ASN A 138 -2.76 12.34 -0.65
C ASN A 138 -1.76 12.17 -1.80
N VAL A 139 -2.26 12.15 -3.03
CA VAL A 139 -1.43 12.08 -4.24
C VAL A 139 -0.88 13.46 -4.51
N THR A 140 0.42 13.58 -4.69
CA THR A 140 1.08 14.84 -5.08
C THR A 140 1.43 14.87 -6.56
N GLY A 141 1.50 13.71 -7.20
CA GLY A 141 1.72 13.60 -8.62
C GLY A 141 1.22 12.28 -9.18
N PHE A 142 0.70 12.31 -10.39
CA PHE A 142 0.41 11.13 -11.19
C PHE A 142 0.84 11.44 -12.62
N THR A 143 1.68 10.58 -13.18
CA THR A 143 2.12 10.72 -14.56
C THR A 143 2.11 9.38 -15.26
N VAL A 144 1.72 9.43 -16.53
CA VAL A 144 1.90 8.31 -17.45
C VAL A 144 2.75 8.78 -18.62
N THR A 145 3.84 8.07 -18.86
CA THR A 145 4.80 8.37 -19.91
C THR A 145 4.82 7.21 -20.90
N PRO A 146 4.50 7.43 -22.18
CA PRO A 146 4.70 6.45 -23.23
C PRO A 146 6.22 6.26 -23.44
N VAL A 147 6.71 5.05 -23.22
CA VAL A 147 8.13 4.68 -23.34
C VAL A 147 8.43 4.14 -24.74
N SER A 148 7.51 3.35 -25.29
CA SER A 148 7.56 2.87 -26.67
C SER A 148 6.14 2.56 -27.16
N ALA A 149 6.00 2.02 -28.37
CA ALA A 149 4.69 1.64 -28.92
C ALA A 149 3.96 0.69 -27.95
N ASN A 150 2.87 1.20 -27.38
CA ASN A 150 1.99 0.49 -26.45
C ASN A 150 2.69 0.06 -25.15
N PHE A 151 3.75 0.76 -24.75
CA PHE A 151 4.42 0.52 -23.47
C PHE A 151 4.46 1.81 -22.68
N TYR A 152 3.89 1.77 -21.48
CA TYR A 152 3.67 2.95 -20.67
C TYR A 152 4.31 2.76 -19.31
N LYS A 153 5.02 3.79 -18.85
CA LYS A 153 5.52 3.94 -17.49
C LYS A 153 4.54 4.80 -16.71
N ILE A 154 4.13 4.35 -15.54
CA ILE A 154 3.18 5.00 -14.66
C ILE A 154 3.93 5.34 -13.38
N ILE A 155 3.87 6.59 -12.97
CA ILE A 155 4.45 7.07 -11.70
C ILE A 155 3.33 7.67 -10.87
N LEU A 156 3.21 7.22 -9.64
CA LEU A 156 2.31 7.77 -8.63
C LEU A 156 3.16 8.27 -7.46
N THR A 157 3.09 9.56 -7.16
CA THR A 157 3.78 10.20 -6.05
C THR A 157 2.78 10.59 -4.98
N LEU A 158 3.08 10.27 -3.73
CA LEU A 158 2.26 10.58 -2.58
C LEU A 158 3.05 11.39 -1.55
N ALA A 159 2.32 12.24 -0.82
CA ALA A 159 2.84 12.88 0.38
C ALA A 159 2.64 11.97 1.60
N GLY A 160 3.72 11.67 2.28
CA GLY A 160 3.74 11.05 3.58
C GLY A 160 3.39 12.04 4.70
N SER A 161 3.11 11.48 5.88
CA SER A 161 2.59 12.22 7.03
C SER A 161 3.55 13.25 7.64
N LYS A 162 4.86 13.18 7.34
CA LYS A 162 5.87 14.13 7.83
C LYS A 162 6.43 15.02 6.72
N GLY A 163 5.73 15.10 5.58
CA GLY A 163 6.15 15.89 4.42
C GLY A 163 7.16 15.21 3.51
N GLU A 164 7.52 13.96 3.79
CA GLU A 164 8.27 13.11 2.86
C GLU A 164 7.42 12.81 1.62
N ASN A 165 8.04 12.73 0.44
CA ASN A 165 7.37 12.23 -0.75
C ASN A 165 7.91 10.85 -1.07
N PHE A 166 7.02 9.94 -1.47
CA PHE A 166 7.43 8.65 -2.03
C PHE A 166 6.71 8.40 -3.36
N SER A 167 7.39 7.69 -4.25
CA SER A 167 6.88 7.40 -5.59
C SER A 167 6.82 5.89 -5.81
N LEU A 168 5.72 5.43 -6.37
CA LEU A 168 5.57 4.09 -6.92
C LEU A 168 5.68 4.18 -8.43
N GLU A 169 6.46 3.27 -8.99
CA GLU A 169 6.62 3.13 -10.44
C GLU A 169 6.09 1.77 -10.89
N ALA A 170 5.30 1.77 -11.95
CA ALA A 170 4.94 0.54 -12.66
C ALA A 170 5.03 0.75 -14.16
N SER A 171 4.99 -0.34 -14.90
CA SER A 171 4.88 -0.30 -16.35
C SER A 171 3.80 -1.26 -16.84
N ALA A 172 3.08 -0.86 -17.88
CA ALA A 172 2.01 -1.66 -18.47
C ALA A 172 2.12 -1.68 -19.99
N LYS A 173 1.85 -2.87 -20.55
CA LYS A 173 1.70 -3.12 -21.98
C LYS A 173 0.31 -3.69 -22.22
N PRO A 174 -0.58 -3.03 -22.99
CA PRO A 174 -1.86 -3.59 -23.37
C PRO A 174 -1.68 -4.88 -24.16
N ARG A 175 -2.47 -5.91 -23.83
CA ARG A 175 -2.47 -7.20 -24.54
C ARG A 175 -3.35 -7.17 -25.79
N ASN A 176 -4.37 -6.31 -25.81
CA ASN A 176 -5.35 -6.28 -26.89
C ASN A 176 -4.91 -5.30 -27.99
N ILE A 177 -3.86 -5.70 -28.71
CA ILE A 177 -3.40 -5.10 -29.96
C ILE A 177 -4.14 -5.81 -31.09
N THR A 178 -5.43 -5.49 -31.28
CA THR A 178 -6.15 -5.95 -32.47
C THR A 178 -6.07 -4.85 -33.53
N GLY A 179 -5.18 -5.05 -34.49
CA GLY A 179 -5.52 -4.88 -35.90
C GLY A 179 -6.01 -6.21 -36.41
#